data_AF-A0AAV6UK79-F1
#
_entry.id   AF-A0AAV6UK79-F1
#
_cell.length_a   1.000
_cell.length_b   1.000
_cell.length_c   1.000
_cell.angle_alpha   90.00
_cell.angle_beta   90.00
_cell.angle_gamma   90.00
#
_symmetry.space_group_name_H-M   'P 1'
#
loop_
_entity.id
_entity.type
_entity.pdbx_description
1 polymer ?
#
loop_
_entity_poly.entity_id
_entity_poly.type
_entity_poly.pdbx_seq_one_letter_code
_entity_poly.pdbx_strand_id
1 'polypeptide(L)'
;MSKSDIQMINEELHLNDVFSNSEAIEGVKKTHFWEVIEGITKTCKLSKTNYYTLKPKLELAIKIGEWVLVQYDGEHYPGEVKAIENNDYSVSVMIKAGRNWKWPSNEDKNFYSNDKIVKKLSAPDVVNARGHYSFNELK
;
A
#
# COMPACT_ATOMS: atom_id res chain seq x y z
N MET A 1 -37.86 -9.37 -1.56
CA MET A 1 -37.17 -9.57 -0.28
C MET A 1 -36.62 -8.24 0.18
N SER A 2 -37.27 -7.65 1.17
CA SER A 2 -36.81 -6.44 1.84
C SER A 2 -35.60 -6.77 2.73
N LYS A 3 -34.76 -5.77 3.06
CA LYS A 3 -33.68 -5.96 4.05
C LYS A 3 -34.19 -6.49 5.40
N SER A 4 -35.45 -6.22 5.73
CA SER A 4 -36.11 -6.70 6.95
C SER A 4 -36.34 -8.22 6.92
N ASP A 5 -36.66 -8.78 5.75
CA ASP A 5 -37.02 -10.20 5.62
C ASP A 5 -35.77 -11.08 5.82
N ILE A 6 -34.62 -10.63 5.30
CA ILE A 6 -33.33 -11.32 5.46
C ILE A 6 -32.90 -11.33 6.92
N GLN A 7 -33.12 -10.22 7.62
CA GLN A 7 -32.72 -10.09 9.02
C GLN A 7 -33.54 -11.01 9.93
N MET A 8 -34.85 -11.09 9.67
CA MET A 8 -35.75 -11.99 10.40
C MET A 8 -35.38 -13.47 10.21
N ILE A 9 -35.03 -13.88 9.00
CA ILE A 9 -34.59 -15.25 8.70
C ILE A 9 -33.26 -15.57 9.39
N ASN A 10 -32.32 -14.63 9.42
CA ASN A 10 -31.03 -14.81 10.08
C ASN A 10 -31.16 -14.97 11.61
N GLU A 11 -32.11 -14.26 12.21
CA GLU A 11 -32.46 -14.38 13.63
C GLU A 11 -33.14 -15.72 13.94
N GLU A 12 -34.12 -16.13 13.12
CA GLU A 12 -34.84 -17.40 13.28
C GLU A 12 -33.93 -18.63 13.14
N LEU A 13 -32.97 -18.57 12.22
CA LEU A 13 -32.03 -19.66 11.97
C LEU A 13 -30.80 -19.65 12.90
N HIS A 14 -30.73 -18.71 13.85
CA HIS A 14 -29.58 -18.54 14.75
C HIS A 14 -28.23 -18.53 14.01
N LEU A 15 -28.17 -17.99 12.78
CA LEU A 15 -26.99 -18.15 11.92
C LEU A 15 -25.75 -17.46 12.48
N ASN A 16 -25.92 -16.47 13.37
CA ASN A 16 -24.81 -15.85 14.08
C ASN A 16 -24.05 -16.87 14.95
N ASP A 17 -24.73 -17.88 15.50
CA ASP A 17 -24.10 -18.92 16.33
C ASP A 17 -23.28 -19.90 15.48
N VAL A 18 -23.68 -20.14 14.24
CA VAL A 18 -22.96 -21.00 13.29
C VAL A 18 -21.57 -20.44 12.99
N PHE A 19 -21.45 -19.11 12.85
CA PHE A 19 -20.17 -18.46 12.61
C PHE A 19 -19.37 -18.23 13.89
N SER A 20 -20.04 -18.08 15.04
CA SER A 20 -19.37 -17.76 16.32
C SER A 20 -18.87 -18.98 17.07
N ASN A 21 -19.54 -20.13 16.95
CA ASN A 21 -19.28 -21.33 17.75
C ASN A 21 -18.77 -22.54 16.94
N SER A 22 -18.44 -22.36 15.66
CA SER A 22 -17.89 -23.47 14.85
C SER A 22 -16.43 -23.74 15.21
N GLU A 23 -16.10 -25.02 15.42
CA GLU A 23 -14.70 -25.45 15.54
C GLU A 23 -13.97 -25.20 14.21
N ALA A 24 -12.80 -24.59 14.30
CA ALA A 24 -11.99 -24.28 13.12
C ALA A 24 -11.57 -25.58 12.41
N ILE A 25 -11.92 -25.70 11.12
CA ILE A 25 -11.56 -26.86 10.29
C ILE A 25 -10.04 -27.04 10.30
N GLU A 26 -9.61 -28.23 10.71
CA GLU A 26 -8.19 -28.58 10.77
C GLU A 26 -7.58 -28.58 9.36
N GLY A 27 -6.57 -27.73 9.14
CA GLY A 27 -5.97 -27.48 7.81
C GLY A 27 -6.26 -26.09 7.23
N VAL A 28 -7.34 -25.42 7.69
CA VAL A 28 -7.72 -24.05 7.26
C VAL A 28 -7.15 -22.98 8.19
N LYS A 29 -6.29 -23.36 9.15
CA LYS A 29 -5.63 -22.51 10.19
C LYS A 29 -4.81 -21.30 9.65
N LYS A 30 -4.72 -21.10 8.33
CA LYS A 30 -3.99 -19.99 7.67
C LYS A 30 -4.88 -19.03 6.89
N THR A 31 -6.18 -19.01 7.15
CA THR A 31 -7.12 -18.29 6.29
C THR A 31 -7.46 -16.95 6.91
N HIS A 32 -7.21 -15.89 6.14
CA HIS A 32 -7.56 -14.51 6.49
C HIS A 32 -9.06 -14.47 6.78
N PHE A 33 -9.48 -13.83 7.88
CA PHE A 33 -10.90 -13.56 8.12
C PHE A 33 -11.18 -12.07 8.02
N TRP A 34 -12.42 -11.77 7.63
CA TRP A 34 -12.94 -10.41 7.52
C TRP A 34 -13.85 -10.16 8.72
N GLU A 35 -13.61 -9.07 9.44
CA GLU A 35 -14.41 -8.68 10.58
C GLU A 35 -14.97 -7.28 10.33
N VAL A 36 -16.27 -7.09 10.57
CA VAL A 36 -16.90 -5.77 10.47
C VAL A 36 -17.00 -5.19 11.87
N ILE A 37 -16.13 -4.24 12.19
CA ILE A 37 -16.18 -3.48 13.45
C ILE A 37 -16.63 -2.07 13.11
N GLU A 38 -17.76 -1.62 13.66
CA GLU A 38 -18.30 -0.26 13.50
C GLU A 38 -18.53 0.14 12.02
N GLY A 39 -18.93 -0.82 11.17
CA GLY A 39 -19.18 -0.59 9.75
C GLY A 39 -17.93 -0.57 8.86
N ILE A 40 -16.75 -0.89 9.42
CA ILE A 40 -15.49 -0.98 8.68
C ILE A 40 -15.07 -2.44 8.57
N THR A 41 -14.91 -2.95 7.35
CA THR A 41 -14.33 -4.26 7.08
C THR A 41 -12.82 -4.23 7.35
N LYS A 42 -12.39 -4.99 8.36
CA LYS A 42 -10.98 -5.22 8.69
C LYS A 42 -10.59 -6.62 8.27
N THR A 43 -9.42 -6.76 7.65
CA THR A 43 -8.84 -8.08 7.34
C THR A 43 -7.87 -8.45 8.46
N CYS A 44 -8.09 -9.60 9.09
CA CYS A 44 -7.29 -10.10 10.20
C CYS A 44 -6.54 -11.36 9.75
N LYS A 45 -5.22 -11.40 9.97
CA LYS A 45 -4.39 -12.59 9.70
C LYS A 45 -3.98 -13.22 11.03
N LEU A 46 -4.37 -14.47 11.24
CA LEU A 46 -3.91 -15.24 12.38
C LEU A 46 -2.42 -15.59 12.22
N SER A 47 -1.58 -15.01 13.09
CA SER A 47 -0.26 -15.55 13.40
C SER A 47 -0.30 -16.14 14.81
N LYS A 48 0.47 -17.20 15.07
CA LYS A 48 0.39 -18.09 16.25
C LYS A 48 0.40 -17.43 17.64
N THR A 49 0.56 -16.11 17.75
CA THR A 49 0.75 -15.47 19.06
C THR A 49 0.19 -14.07 19.22
N ASN A 50 -0.40 -13.41 18.20
CA ASN A 50 -1.02 -12.08 18.38
C ASN A 50 -1.99 -11.71 17.26
N TYR A 51 -3.09 -11.05 17.64
CA TYR A 51 -4.00 -10.36 16.73
C TYR A 51 -3.36 -9.04 16.30
N TYR A 52 -3.29 -8.77 15.00
CA TYR A 52 -2.96 -7.44 14.51
C TYR A 52 -4.02 -6.98 13.51
N THR A 53 -4.58 -5.80 13.78
CA THR A 53 -5.38 -5.07 12.82
C THR A 53 -4.47 -4.70 11.66
N LEU A 54 -4.73 -5.24 10.46
CA LEU A 54 -4.20 -4.64 9.25
C LEU A 54 -4.86 -3.25 9.16
N LYS A 55 -4.11 -2.21 9.55
CA LYS A 55 -4.52 -0.85 9.20
C LYS A 55 -4.68 -0.86 7.68
N PRO A 56 -5.81 -0.42 7.12
CA PRO A 56 -5.90 -0.23 5.69
C PRO A 56 -4.70 0.64 5.31
N LYS A 57 -3.79 0.09 4.51
CA LYS A 57 -2.68 0.85 3.98
C LYS A 57 -3.35 2.00 3.24
N LEU A 58 -3.20 3.22 3.76
CA LEU A 58 -3.77 4.40 3.12
C LEU A 58 -3.27 4.37 1.68
N GLU A 59 -4.15 4.07 0.74
CA GLU A 59 -3.83 4.11 -0.68
C GLU A 59 -3.48 5.57 -0.95
N LEU A 60 -2.18 5.86 -0.95
CA LEU A 60 -1.68 7.16 -1.32
C LEU A 60 -2.16 7.36 -2.75
N ALA A 61 -3.16 8.24 -2.94
CA ALA A 61 -3.70 8.59 -4.24
C ALA A 61 -2.62 9.36 -5.01
N ILE A 62 -1.67 8.63 -5.57
CA ILE A 62 -0.51 9.14 -6.29
C ILE A 62 -0.94 9.51 -7.70
N LYS A 63 -0.52 10.69 -8.16
CA LYS A 63 -0.85 11.22 -9.49
C LYS A 63 0.40 11.31 -10.36
N ILE A 64 0.19 11.33 -11.67
CA ILE A 64 1.24 11.63 -12.65
C ILE A 64 1.81 13.03 -12.34
N GLY A 65 3.13 13.15 -12.38
CA GLY A 65 3.89 14.36 -12.03
C GLY A 65 4.18 14.53 -10.54
N GLU A 66 3.67 13.65 -9.67
CA GLU A 66 4.07 13.65 -8.25
C GLU A 66 5.40 12.94 -8.04
N TRP A 67 6.06 13.29 -6.94
CA TRP A 67 7.34 12.71 -6.54
C TRP A 67 7.12 11.64 -5.47
N VAL A 68 7.87 10.55 -5.58
CA VAL A 68 7.77 9.40 -4.68
C VAL A 68 9.15 8.86 -4.36
N LEU A 69 9.27 8.22 -3.19
CA LEU A 69 10.42 7.40 -2.84
C LEU A 69 10.06 5.93 -3.09
N VAL A 70 10.79 5.29 -4.00
CA VAL A 70 10.63 3.86 -4.30
C VAL A 70 11.73 3.05 -3.62
N GLN A 71 11.39 1.83 -3.20
CA GLN A 71 12.35 0.85 -2.70
C GLN A 71 12.61 -0.22 -3.77
N TYR A 72 13.87 -0.41 -4.14
CA TYR A 72 14.30 -1.44 -5.08
C TYR A 72 15.61 -2.07 -4.58
N ASP A 73 15.65 -3.40 -4.55
CA ASP A 73 16.80 -4.19 -4.06
C ASP A 73 17.36 -3.75 -2.70
N GLY A 74 16.48 -3.37 -1.77
CA GLY A 74 16.85 -2.89 -0.43
C GLY A 74 17.30 -1.43 -0.37
N GLU A 75 17.55 -0.79 -1.51
CA GLU A 75 17.89 0.63 -1.61
C GLU A 75 16.66 1.50 -1.91
N HIS A 76 16.81 2.82 -1.68
CA HIS A 76 15.74 3.80 -1.86
C HIS A 76 16.13 4.84 -2.91
N TYR A 77 15.24 5.06 -3.86
CA TYR A 77 15.45 5.97 -4.97
C TYR A 77 14.28 6.95 -5.08
N PRO A 78 14.54 8.27 -5.06
CA PRO A 78 13.50 9.24 -5.34
C PRO A 78 13.25 9.31 -6.85
N GLY A 79 12.00 9.51 -7.23
CA GLY A 79 11.63 9.59 -8.63
C GLY A 79 10.31 10.31 -8.85
N GLU A 80 10.05 10.62 -10.11
CA GLU A 80 8.84 11.29 -10.57
C GLU A 80 7.94 10.28 -11.29
N VAL A 81 6.64 10.30 -10.96
CA VAL A 81 5.65 9.42 -11.59
C VAL A 81 5.34 9.93 -12.99
N LYS A 82 5.65 9.12 -14.01
CA LYS A 82 5.45 9.45 -15.42
C LYS A 82 4.16 8.86 -16.00
N ALA A 83 3.72 7.71 -15.51
CA ALA A 83 2.50 7.04 -15.96
C ALA A 83 1.92 6.14 -14.85
N ILE A 84 0.63 5.80 -14.97
CA ILE A 84 -0.06 4.88 -14.06
C ILE A 84 -0.82 3.89 -14.94
N GLU A 85 -0.54 2.60 -14.80
CA GLU A 85 -1.13 1.53 -15.61
C GLU A 85 -1.42 0.33 -14.70
N ASN A 86 -2.64 -0.20 -14.74
CA ASN A 86 -3.02 -1.42 -13.99
C ASN A 86 -2.64 -1.40 -12.49
N ASN A 87 -2.74 -0.25 -11.83
CA ASN A 87 -2.35 -0.03 -10.43
C ASN A 87 -0.83 -0.06 -10.14
N ASP A 88 -0.01 -0.11 -11.19
CA ASP A 88 1.43 0.10 -11.14
C ASP A 88 1.78 1.52 -11.59
N TYR A 89 2.87 2.02 -11.04
CA TYR A 89 3.35 3.38 -11.27
C TYR A 89 4.65 3.33 -12.06
N SER A 90 4.65 3.91 -13.25
CA SER A 90 5.90 4.14 -13.99
C SER A 90 6.61 5.32 -13.35
N VAL A 91 7.75 5.06 -12.71
CA VAL A 91 8.54 6.09 -12.01
C VAL A 91 9.88 6.22 -12.69
N SER A 92 10.23 7.45 -13.08
CA SER A 92 11.57 7.80 -13.54
C SER A 92 12.40 8.14 -12.30
N VAL A 93 13.45 7.38 -12.01
CA VAL A 93 14.21 7.46 -10.75
C VAL A 93 15.54 8.20 -10.91
N MET A 94 15.94 8.90 -9.85
CA MET A 94 17.24 9.54 -9.74
C MET A 94 18.26 8.64 -9.05
N ILE A 95 19.52 8.80 -9.45
CA ILE A 95 20.66 8.14 -8.81
C ILE A 95 21.35 9.07 -7.82
N LYS A 96 21.95 8.47 -6.79
CA LYS A 96 22.67 9.21 -5.76
C LYS A 96 23.97 9.82 -6.31
N ALA A 97 24.19 11.09 -6.05
CA ALA A 97 25.38 11.86 -6.41
C ALA A 97 25.95 12.58 -5.17
N GLY A 98 26.68 11.82 -4.34
CA GLY A 98 27.18 12.29 -3.05
C GLY A 98 26.03 12.52 -2.07
N ARG A 99 25.80 13.78 -1.67
CA ARG A 99 24.68 14.20 -0.81
C ARG A 99 23.41 14.58 -1.58
N ASN A 100 23.51 14.68 -2.91
CA ASN A 100 22.42 15.11 -3.78
C ASN A 100 21.99 13.95 -4.69
N TRP A 101 21.01 14.23 -5.53
CA TRP A 101 20.45 13.32 -6.52
C TRP A 101 20.65 13.90 -7.92
N LYS A 102 20.75 13.04 -8.94
CA LYS A 102 20.80 13.47 -10.33
C LYS A 102 20.06 12.46 -11.20
N TRP A 103 19.58 12.93 -12.34
CA TRP A 103 19.09 12.04 -13.37
C TRP A 103 20.24 11.18 -13.91
N PRO A 104 20.04 9.86 -14.09
CA PRO A 104 21.00 9.02 -14.77
C PRO A 104 21.15 9.45 -16.23
N SER A 105 22.31 9.14 -16.84
CA SER A 105 22.58 9.51 -18.24
C SER A 105 21.63 8.82 -19.23
N ASN A 106 21.25 7.57 -18.92
CA ASN A 106 20.15 6.88 -19.57
C ASN A 106 18.97 6.94 -18.62
N GLU A 107 17.81 7.37 -19.09
CA GLU A 107 16.61 7.44 -18.26
C GLU A 107 16.30 6.06 -17.67
N ASP A 108 16.26 5.99 -16.34
CA ASP A 108 15.88 4.78 -15.62
C ASP A 108 14.41 4.91 -15.23
N LYS A 109 13.54 4.27 -16.01
CA LYS A 109 12.09 4.30 -15.85
C LYS A 109 11.56 2.89 -15.76
N ASN A 110 11.04 2.53 -14.59
CA ASN A 110 10.48 1.21 -14.32
C ASN A 110 9.06 1.31 -13.75
N PHE A 111 8.30 0.23 -13.87
CA PHE A 111 7.01 0.08 -13.21
C PHE A 111 7.20 -0.47 -11.80
N TYR A 112 6.66 0.25 -10.83
CA TYR A 112 6.67 -0.10 -9.43
C TYR A 112 5.25 -0.30 -8.95
N SER A 113 5.00 -1.42 -8.31
CA SER A 113 3.75 -1.68 -7.60
C SER A 113 3.66 -0.82 -6.33
N ASN A 114 2.44 -0.61 -5.84
CA ASN A 114 2.19 0.26 -4.67
C ASN A 114 2.97 -0.17 -3.42
N ASP A 115 3.28 -1.46 -3.23
CA ASP A 115 4.11 -1.96 -2.12
C ASP A 115 5.57 -1.47 -2.18
N LYS A 116 6.08 -1.14 -3.36
CA LYS A 116 7.42 -0.58 -3.56
C LYS A 116 7.48 0.92 -3.33
N ILE A 117 6.33 1.60 -3.29
CA ILE A 117 6.26 3.03 -2.97
C ILE A 117 6.26 3.20 -1.45
N VAL A 118 7.33 3.78 -0.94
CA VAL A 118 7.54 3.98 0.49
C VAL A 118 6.78 5.20 0.99
N LYS A 119 6.90 6.33 0.28
CA LYS A 119 6.23 7.58 0.62
C LYS A 119 6.16 8.54 -0.58
N LYS A 120 5.24 9.50 -0.51
CA LYS A 120 5.27 10.70 -1.37
C LYS A 120 6.37 11.64 -0.92
N LEU A 121 6.95 12.36 -1.87
CA LEU A 121 7.94 13.40 -1.68
C LEU A 121 7.40 14.72 -2.24
N SER A 122 7.90 15.83 -1.71
CA SER A 122 7.79 17.12 -2.37
C SER A 122 8.70 17.16 -3.59
N ALA A 123 8.43 18.06 -4.52
CA ALA A 123 9.33 18.31 -5.64
C ALA A 123 10.73 18.71 -5.12
N PRO A 124 11.81 18.26 -5.78
CA PRO A 124 13.16 18.56 -5.33
C PRO A 124 13.57 20.00 -5.65
N ASP A 125 14.44 20.54 -4.81
CA ASP A 125 15.14 21.79 -5.08
C ASP A 125 16.33 21.54 -6.01
N VAL A 126 16.47 22.37 -7.04
CA VAL A 126 17.65 22.37 -7.92
C VAL A 126 18.83 22.99 -7.15
N VAL A 127 19.86 22.19 -6.89
CA VAL A 127 21.04 22.60 -6.10
C VAL A 127 22.03 23.39 -6.95
N ASN A 128 22.18 23.04 -8.23
CA ASN A 128 23.13 23.69 -9.13
C ASN A 128 22.74 23.55 -10.61
N ALA A 129 23.41 24.33 -11.46
CA ALA A 129 23.25 24.24 -12.92
C ALA A 129 23.78 22.94 -13.55
N ARG A 130 24.38 22.03 -12.75
CA ARG A 130 24.87 20.72 -13.21
C ARG A 130 23.82 19.62 -13.08
N GLY A 131 22.56 19.98 -12.79
CA GLY A 131 21.46 19.01 -12.67
C GLY A 131 21.53 18.18 -11.39
N HIS A 132 22.00 18.76 -10.29
CA HIS A 132 21.88 18.15 -8.97
C HIS A 132 20.61 18.63 -8.27
N TYR A 133 19.95 17.71 -7.58
CA TYR A 133 18.65 17.88 -6.92
C TYR A 133 18.76 17.48 -5.46
N SER A 134 17.98 18.14 -4.59
CA SER A 134 17.86 17.77 -3.18
C SER A 134 16.41 17.69 -2.75
N PHE A 135 16.08 16.71 -1.92
CA PHE A 135 14.75 16.55 -1.33
C PHE A 135 14.83 16.89 0.16
N ASN A 136 13.93 17.73 0.66
CA ASN A 136 13.94 18.13 2.07
C ASN A 136 13.70 16.95 3.02
N GLU A 137 12.95 15.95 2.56
CA GLU A 137 12.59 14.75 3.31
C GLU A 137 13.67 13.65 3.32
N LEU A 138 14.78 13.87 2.60
CA LEU A 138 15.90 12.93 2.45
C LEU A 138 17.26 13.55 2.87
N LYS A 139 17.23 14.74 3.49
CA LYS A 139 18.42 15.41 4.03
C LYS A 139 18.85 14.81 5.36
#